data_AF-A0AAQ5ZMS5-F1
#
_entry.id   AF-A0AAQ5ZMS5-F1
#
_cell.length_a   1.000
_cell.length_b   1.000
_cell.length_c   1.000
_cell.angle_alpha   90.00
_cell.angle_beta   90.00
_cell.angle_gamma   90.00
#
_symmetry.space_group_name_H-M   'P 1'
#
loop_
_entity.id
_entity.type
_entity.pdbx_description
1 polymer ?
#
loop_
_entity_poly.entity_id
_entity_poly.type
_entity_poly.pdbx_seq_one_letter_code
_entity_poly.pdbx_strand_id
1 'polypeptide(L)'
;SSTKGGDQLTVLLLSLPKCPRHTATGDRTRRANSHLLEEILPGNLERECYEESCSQEEAAEIFQTQEKTLEFWFRYTNLNPCRTNPCLNGGMCTLDRGDFMCLCPPQYHGKTCESEVSECRYRNGGCLQYCRDLPGGAGVQCGCADGFKLDSDGQRCSEDVKFPCGRQQMEALFGGRSLLSPWELDNVTMEMDAMLDDNITESQVPELNTTEVTEEPRTVNATSGNQTAPGEDISPRVVGGLLERRGGSPWQVLIHRHDGFGFCGGTLVSDRWVVSAAHCFTEMADYVTIGDYDKKRPDPGEQVIKIQEVIIHPYFHSFTFDSDIALLYLAKPVVRSPTATPACLPDIHLSRYLLQEGNRGMVTGWGATKYLGRSSRFLRKVTLPVVMYQDCIATTEQVITDNMFCAGYLDVSVDACSGDSGGPFVVHYRGTWFLTGIVSWGEKCAARGKYGVYTRLGNYLSWIRDTMERQDLNGTRS
;
A
#
# COMPACT_ATOMS: atom_id res chain seq x y z
N SER A 1 48.57 -5.45 20.29
CA SER A 1 47.81 -5.67 21.55
C SER A 1 46.33 -5.77 21.22
N SER A 2 45.54 -6.51 22.02
CA SER A 2 44.07 -6.69 21.95
C SER A 2 43.47 -7.03 20.56
N THR A 3 43.04 -8.26 20.28
CA THR A 3 41.66 -8.78 20.55
C THR A 3 40.55 -7.74 20.29
N LYS A 4 39.74 -7.91 19.24
CA LYS A 4 38.60 -8.88 19.07
C LYS A 4 37.38 -8.54 19.94
N GLY A 5 36.23 -8.44 19.30
CA GLY A 5 34.89 -8.39 19.90
C GLY A 5 33.84 -8.58 18.80
N GLY A 6 33.06 -9.64 18.88
CA GLY A 6 32.08 -10.02 17.86
C GLY A 6 31.38 -11.30 18.28
N ASP A 7 30.19 -11.16 18.87
CA ASP A 7 29.49 -12.25 19.54
C ASP A 7 28.56 -13.00 18.58
N GLN A 8 28.86 -14.28 18.34
CA GLN A 8 27.89 -15.23 17.80
C GLN A 8 27.18 -15.92 18.96
N LEU A 9 25.85 -15.80 19.02
CA LEU A 9 25.03 -16.51 20.00
C LEU A 9 25.14 -18.02 19.73
N THR A 10 25.95 -18.70 20.55
CA THR A 10 26.24 -20.13 20.37
C THR A 10 25.16 -20.97 21.07
N VAL A 11 24.53 -21.88 20.34
CA VAL A 11 23.47 -22.76 20.87
C VAL A 11 24.01 -23.62 22.01
N LEU A 12 23.45 -23.46 23.21
CA LEU A 12 23.80 -24.28 24.37
C LEU A 12 23.21 -25.69 24.21
N LEU A 13 24.01 -26.60 23.66
CA LEU A 13 23.80 -28.04 23.80
C LEU A 13 23.96 -28.42 25.28
N LEU A 14 22.85 -28.49 26.01
CA LEU A 14 22.81 -28.98 27.40
C LEU A 14 23.15 -30.47 27.43
N SER A 15 24.45 -30.76 27.60
CA SER A 15 24.99 -32.10 27.73
C SER A 15 24.41 -32.81 28.95
N LEU A 16 23.87 -34.02 28.76
CA LEU A 16 23.42 -34.90 29.84
C LEU A 16 24.55 -35.11 30.87
N PRO A 17 24.29 -34.93 32.19
CA PRO A 17 25.27 -35.24 33.21
C PRO A 17 25.54 -36.74 33.23
N LYS A 18 26.78 -37.15 32.96
CA LYS A 18 27.22 -38.53 33.11
C LYS A 18 27.28 -38.87 34.61
N CYS A 19 26.46 -39.82 35.06
CA CYS A 19 26.52 -40.30 36.44
C CYS A 19 27.94 -40.81 36.81
N PRO A 20 28.53 -40.37 37.93
CA PRO A 20 29.78 -40.94 38.42
C PRO A 20 29.54 -42.39 38.87
N ARG A 21 30.42 -43.31 38.43
CA ARG A 21 30.37 -44.72 38.88
C ARG A 21 30.84 -44.85 40.33
N HIS A 22 29.93 -44.63 41.28
CA HIS A 22 30.15 -45.10 42.65
C HIS A 22 29.81 -46.58 42.76
N THR A 23 30.82 -47.39 43.11
CA THR A 23 30.66 -48.82 43.42
C THR A 23 30.05 -48.98 44.81
N ALA A 24 28.73 -49.18 44.87
CA ALA A 24 28.02 -49.63 46.06
C ALA A 24 27.10 -50.79 45.66
N THR A 25 27.47 -52.01 46.07
CA THR A 25 26.68 -53.21 45.80
C THR A 25 25.49 -53.30 46.74
N GLY A 26 24.28 -53.21 46.18
CA GLY A 26 23.04 -53.50 46.87
C GLY A 26 21.89 -53.49 45.87
N ASP A 27 21.34 -54.66 45.56
CA ASP A 27 20.11 -54.76 44.78
C ASP A 27 18.99 -54.06 45.54
N ARG A 28 18.53 -52.91 45.02
CA ARG A 28 17.30 -52.29 45.46
C ARG A 28 16.14 -53.06 44.84
N THR A 29 15.25 -53.56 45.68
CA THR A 29 13.98 -54.13 45.25
C THR A 29 13.15 -53.07 44.55
N ARG A 30 12.42 -53.48 43.50
CA ARG A 30 11.36 -52.69 42.87
C ARG A 30 10.32 -52.21 43.87
N ARG A 31 9.62 -51.13 43.51
CA ARG A 31 8.50 -50.61 44.29
C ARG A 31 7.24 -51.44 43.98
N ALA A 32 6.91 -51.60 42.69
CA ALA A 32 5.75 -52.36 42.23
C ALA A 32 5.73 -53.80 42.76
N ASN A 33 4.55 -54.22 43.25
CA ASN A 33 4.29 -55.52 43.88
C ASN A 33 4.89 -55.66 45.29
N SER A 34 5.17 -54.55 45.97
CA SER A 34 5.51 -54.54 47.40
C SER A 34 4.24 -54.70 48.25
N HIS A 35 3.69 -55.94 48.20
CA HIS A 35 2.37 -56.46 48.60
C HIS A 35 1.73 -56.07 49.97
N LEU A 36 2.15 -55.00 50.65
CA LEU A 36 1.54 -54.54 51.90
C LEU A 36 1.60 -53.03 52.18
N LEU A 37 2.43 -52.21 51.49
CA LEU A 37 2.73 -50.82 51.91
C LEU A 37 2.91 -49.79 50.79
N GLU A 38 2.63 -50.15 49.53
CA GLU A 38 2.93 -49.33 48.34
C GLU A 38 2.33 -47.90 48.39
N GLU A 39 1.04 -47.81 48.71
CA GLU A 39 0.23 -46.56 48.85
C GLU A 39 0.60 -45.70 50.07
N ILE A 40 1.37 -46.23 51.04
CA ILE A 40 1.69 -45.53 52.30
C ILE A 40 2.96 -44.67 52.19
N LEU A 41 3.74 -44.86 51.13
CA LEU A 41 4.94 -44.11 50.83
C LEU A 41 4.62 -43.00 49.81
N PRO A 42 5.17 -41.78 49.93
CA PRO A 42 4.88 -40.71 48.97
C PRO A 42 5.36 -41.07 47.56
N GLY A 43 4.64 -40.59 46.54
CA GLY A 43 4.97 -40.80 45.13
C GLY A 43 6.38 -40.26 44.78
N ASN A 44 7.09 -40.99 43.92
CA ASN A 44 8.45 -40.71 43.50
C ASN A 44 8.63 -40.93 41.98
N LEU A 45 8.74 -39.82 41.26
CA LEU A 45 8.91 -39.76 39.81
C LEU A 45 10.01 -40.68 39.25
N GLU A 46 11.15 -40.76 39.93
CA GLU A 46 12.29 -41.55 39.45
C GLU A 46 11.99 -43.05 39.56
N ARG A 47 11.36 -43.50 40.65
CA ARG A 47 11.02 -44.90 40.86
C ARG A 47 9.80 -45.35 40.06
N GLU A 48 8.65 -44.75 40.28
CA GLU A 48 7.40 -45.22 39.66
C GLU A 48 7.40 -45.03 38.13
N CYS A 49 8.01 -43.95 37.63
CA CYS A 49 7.91 -43.61 36.21
C CYS A 49 9.21 -43.75 35.40
N TYR A 50 10.42 -43.67 35.99
CA TYR A 50 11.67 -43.83 35.22
C TYR A 50 12.37 -45.18 35.42
N GLU A 51 12.32 -45.78 36.61
CA GLU A 51 12.74 -47.16 36.86
C GLU A 51 11.64 -48.18 36.49
N GLU A 52 10.37 -47.78 36.62
CA GLU A 52 9.16 -48.59 36.40
C GLU A 52 8.15 -47.87 35.47
N SER A 53 6.97 -48.46 35.24
CA SER A 53 5.96 -47.93 34.30
C SER A 53 4.69 -47.47 35.01
N CYS A 54 4.57 -46.17 35.30
CA CYS A 54 3.46 -45.60 36.06
C CYS A 54 2.20 -45.34 35.23
N SER A 55 1.06 -45.32 35.92
CA SER A 55 -0.25 -44.89 35.45
C SER A 55 -0.46 -43.37 35.57
N GLN A 56 -1.56 -42.87 35.01
CA GLN A 56 -1.93 -41.44 35.11
C GLN A 56 -2.35 -41.05 36.54
N GLU A 57 -2.83 -42.00 37.35
CA GLU A 57 -3.27 -41.76 38.72
C GLU A 57 -2.06 -41.67 39.67
N GLU A 58 -1.08 -42.56 39.55
CA GLU A 58 0.22 -42.44 40.24
C GLU A 58 0.96 -41.15 39.84
N ALA A 59 0.90 -40.76 38.56
CA ALA A 59 1.40 -39.47 38.11
C ALA A 59 0.63 -38.28 38.73
N ALA A 60 -0.66 -38.42 39.05
CA ALA A 60 -1.43 -37.37 39.73
C ALA A 60 -1.05 -37.25 41.22
N GLU A 61 -0.67 -38.34 41.88
CA GLU A 61 -0.15 -38.31 43.25
C GLU A 61 1.25 -37.67 43.32
N ILE A 62 2.12 -37.94 42.35
CA ILE A 62 3.41 -37.27 42.20
C ILE A 62 3.23 -35.77 41.91
N PHE A 63 2.32 -35.42 40.99
CA PHE A 63 2.09 -34.05 40.55
C PHE A 63 0.74 -33.53 41.07
N GLN A 64 0.77 -32.94 42.27
CA GLN A 64 -0.35 -32.36 43.06
C GLN A 64 -1.31 -31.39 42.32
N THR A 65 -1.06 -31.06 41.07
CA THR A 65 -1.85 -30.13 40.24
C THR A 65 -2.03 -30.73 38.85
N GLN A 66 -3.28 -30.91 38.43
CA GLN A 66 -3.69 -31.56 37.18
C GLN A 66 -2.93 -31.07 35.94
N GLU A 67 -2.59 -29.78 35.88
CA GLU A 67 -1.80 -29.16 34.79
C GLU A 67 -0.41 -29.81 34.66
N LYS A 68 0.31 -29.97 35.77
CA LYS A 68 1.64 -30.61 35.80
C LYS A 68 1.54 -32.13 35.61
N THR A 69 0.47 -32.75 36.11
CA THR A 69 0.17 -34.16 35.83
C THR A 69 0.10 -34.40 34.32
N LEU A 70 -0.66 -33.56 33.61
CA LEU A 70 -0.84 -33.65 32.16
C LEU A 70 0.44 -33.28 31.40
N GLU A 71 1.15 -32.23 31.79
CA GLU A 71 2.44 -31.84 31.19
C GLU A 71 3.45 -33.00 31.23
N PHE A 72 3.59 -33.64 32.41
CA PHE A 72 4.40 -34.84 32.55
C PHE A 72 3.84 -36.00 31.71
N TRP A 73 2.56 -36.32 31.85
CA TRP A 73 1.93 -37.49 31.22
C TRP A 73 2.02 -37.47 29.69
N PHE A 74 1.82 -36.31 29.06
CA PHE A 74 1.99 -36.14 27.60
C PHE A 74 3.44 -36.32 27.15
N ARG A 75 4.42 -35.93 27.98
CA ARG A 75 5.84 -36.17 27.71
C ARG A 75 6.24 -37.62 27.94
N TYR A 76 5.66 -38.25 28.96
CA TYR A 76 5.96 -39.62 29.39
C TYR A 76 5.42 -40.66 28.41
N THR A 77 4.14 -40.54 28.04
CA THR A 77 3.47 -41.41 27.06
C THR A 77 3.85 -41.10 25.60
N ASN A 78 4.71 -40.11 25.36
CA ASN A 78 5.05 -39.57 24.02
C ASN A 78 3.88 -38.94 23.25
N LEU A 79 2.72 -38.71 23.89
CA LEU A 79 1.48 -38.23 23.27
C LEU A 79 1.35 -36.70 23.13
N ASN A 80 2.40 -35.90 23.42
CA ASN A 80 2.37 -34.44 23.25
C ASN A 80 2.04 -34.04 21.79
N PRO A 81 0.84 -33.46 21.49
CA PRO A 81 0.44 -33.17 20.12
C PRO A 81 1.26 -32.05 19.46
N CYS A 82 1.81 -31.12 20.25
CA CYS A 82 2.65 -30.03 19.74
C CYS A 82 4.03 -30.50 19.24
N ARG A 83 4.42 -31.77 19.44
CA ARG A 83 5.75 -32.30 19.08
C ARG A 83 6.11 -32.12 17.60
N THR A 84 5.13 -32.11 16.70
CA THR A 84 5.31 -31.90 15.25
C THR A 84 4.79 -30.55 14.76
N ASN A 85 4.41 -29.64 15.68
CA ASN A 85 3.63 -28.43 15.45
C ASN A 85 2.42 -28.61 14.48
N PRO A 86 1.23 -28.99 14.98
CA PRO A 86 0.03 -29.11 14.15
C PRO A 86 -0.52 -27.77 13.65
N CYS A 87 0.04 -26.64 14.08
CA CYS A 87 -0.40 -25.31 13.69
C CYS A 87 0.25 -24.92 12.35
N LEU A 88 -0.60 -24.72 11.33
CA LEU A 88 -0.23 -24.30 10.00
C LEU A 88 0.14 -22.80 9.96
N ASN A 89 0.66 -22.35 8.81
CA ASN A 89 0.86 -20.93 8.49
C ASN A 89 1.69 -20.13 9.53
N GLY A 90 2.61 -20.79 10.23
CA GLY A 90 3.46 -20.16 11.26
C GLY A 90 2.79 -20.02 12.64
N GLY A 91 1.66 -20.68 12.89
CA GLY A 91 1.02 -20.72 14.20
C GLY A 91 1.89 -21.40 15.27
N MET A 92 1.75 -20.93 16.51
CA MET A 92 2.48 -21.44 17.66
C MET A 92 1.60 -22.42 18.45
N CYS A 93 2.02 -23.68 18.55
CA CYS A 93 1.31 -24.69 19.34
C CYS A 93 1.57 -24.52 20.83
N THR A 94 0.50 -24.54 21.61
CA THR A 94 0.48 -24.55 23.07
C THR A 94 -0.38 -25.72 23.55
N LEU A 95 -0.13 -26.23 24.76
CA LEU A 95 -0.97 -27.26 25.37
C LEU A 95 -2.04 -26.58 26.23
N ASP A 96 -3.31 -26.94 26.02
CA ASP A 96 -4.42 -26.49 26.87
C ASP A 96 -5.31 -27.68 27.27
N ARG A 97 -5.50 -27.86 28.58
CA ARG A 97 -6.52 -28.71 29.22
C ARG A 97 -6.79 -30.10 28.61
N GLY A 98 -5.74 -30.75 28.09
CA GLY A 98 -5.80 -32.12 27.56
C GLY A 98 -5.78 -32.21 26.02
N ASP A 99 -5.70 -31.09 25.31
CA ASP A 99 -5.57 -30.98 23.86
C ASP A 99 -4.47 -29.96 23.52
N PHE A 100 -4.33 -29.61 22.24
CA PHE A 100 -3.51 -28.49 21.81
C PHE A 100 -4.35 -27.29 21.36
N MET A 101 -3.80 -26.09 21.60
CA MET A 101 -4.33 -24.81 21.15
C MET A 101 -3.28 -24.11 20.27
N CYS A 102 -3.67 -23.70 19.07
CA CYS A 102 -2.83 -22.91 18.19
C CYS A 102 -3.04 -21.41 18.39
N LEU A 103 -1.96 -20.70 18.70
CA LEU A 103 -1.92 -19.24 18.65
C LEU A 103 -1.57 -18.83 17.22
N CYS A 104 -2.57 -18.41 16.46
CA CYS A 104 -2.42 -18.08 15.04
C CYS A 104 -1.84 -16.67 14.82
N PRO A 105 -1.05 -16.45 13.74
CA PRO A 105 -0.68 -15.11 13.35
C PRO A 105 -1.93 -14.31 12.94
N PRO A 106 -1.90 -12.96 12.96
CA PRO A 106 -3.11 -12.13 12.76
C PRO A 106 -3.84 -12.31 11.41
N GLN A 107 -3.24 -13.01 10.46
CA GLN A 107 -3.81 -13.32 9.14
C GLN A 107 -4.55 -14.67 9.10
N TYR A 108 -4.53 -15.47 10.18
CA TYR A 108 -5.04 -16.85 10.19
C TYR A 108 -5.90 -17.17 11.43
N HIS A 109 -6.84 -18.10 11.25
CA HIS A 109 -7.75 -18.61 12.29
C HIS A 109 -8.15 -20.07 12.01
N GLY A 110 -8.94 -20.66 12.90
CA GLY A 110 -9.23 -22.10 12.93
C GLY A 110 -8.41 -22.84 14.00
N LYS A 111 -8.69 -24.13 14.23
CA LYS A 111 -8.05 -24.88 15.36
C LYS A 111 -6.54 -25.05 15.14
N THR A 112 -6.13 -25.12 13.89
CA THR A 112 -4.77 -25.33 13.37
C THR A 112 -4.29 -24.15 12.52
N CYS A 113 -4.92 -22.97 12.60
CA CYS A 113 -4.61 -21.81 11.77
C CYS A 113 -4.80 -22.05 10.26
N GLU A 114 -5.71 -22.96 9.91
CA GLU A 114 -5.94 -23.48 8.56
C GLU A 114 -6.64 -22.49 7.61
N SER A 115 -7.32 -21.47 8.13
CA SER A 115 -8.15 -20.54 7.34
C SER A 115 -7.66 -19.10 7.45
N GLU A 116 -7.62 -18.36 6.35
CA GLU A 116 -7.28 -16.93 6.37
C GLU A 116 -8.37 -16.08 7.07
N VAL A 117 -7.96 -15.07 7.83
CA VAL A 117 -8.84 -14.13 8.51
C VAL A 117 -9.44 -13.18 7.48
N SER A 118 -10.73 -13.36 7.21
CA SER A 118 -11.52 -12.46 6.37
C SER A 118 -11.97 -11.22 7.15
N GLU A 119 -11.00 -10.37 7.49
CA GLU A 119 -11.19 -8.97 7.91
C GLU A 119 -10.75 -8.05 6.77
N CYS A 120 -11.36 -6.87 6.63
CA CYS A 120 -10.94 -5.87 5.64
C CYS A 120 -9.47 -5.48 5.81
N ARG A 121 -8.97 -5.48 7.06
CA ARG A 121 -7.56 -5.21 7.40
C ARG A 121 -6.56 -6.06 6.61
N TYR A 122 -6.91 -7.30 6.23
CA TYR A 122 -6.00 -8.21 5.52
C TYR A 122 -6.52 -8.42 4.09
N ARG A 123 -5.67 -8.12 3.09
CA ARG A 123 -5.97 -8.27 1.66
C ARG A 123 -7.33 -7.63 1.22
N ASN A 124 -7.77 -6.57 1.90
CA ASN A 124 -9.08 -5.92 1.70
C ASN A 124 -10.27 -6.89 1.86
N GLY A 125 -10.17 -7.89 2.75
CA GLY A 125 -11.18 -8.95 2.93
C GLY A 125 -11.42 -9.80 1.68
N GLY A 126 -10.49 -9.81 0.72
CA GLY A 126 -10.65 -10.38 -0.62
C GLY A 126 -11.31 -9.43 -1.63
N CYS A 127 -12.15 -8.49 -1.17
CA CYS A 127 -12.96 -7.58 -1.99
C CYS A 127 -12.16 -6.81 -3.05
N LEU A 128 -12.67 -6.73 -4.28
CA LEU A 128 -11.97 -6.09 -5.40
C LEU A 128 -11.83 -4.56 -5.24
N GLN A 129 -12.82 -3.90 -4.63
CA GLN A 129 -12.84 -2.45 -4.42
C GLN A 129 -13.11 -2.09 -2.94
N TYR A 130 -14.36 -2.03 -2.49
CA TYR A 130 -14.71 -1.65 -1.12
C TYR A 130 -14.89 -2.86 -0.20
N CYS A 131 -14.60 -2.70 1.08
CA CYS A 131 -14.75 -3.73 2.10
C CYS A 131 -15.32 -3.15 3.41
N ARG A 132 -16.26 -3.87 4.02
CA ARG A 132 -16.83 -3.56 5.34
C ARG A 132 -16.91 -4.80 6.22
N ASP A 133 -16.28 -4.76 7.39
CA ASP A 133 -16.41 -5.81 8.41
C ASP A 133 -17.85 -5.86 8.96
N LEU A 134 -18.39 -7.08 9.12
CA LEU A 134 -19.74 -7.30 9.65
C LEU A 134 -19.73 -7.42 11.18
N PRO A 135 -20.75 -6.88 11.88
CA PRO A 135 -20.80 -6.91 13.35
C PRO A 135 -20.85 -8.35 13.87
N GLY A 136 -20.11 -8.60 14.96
CA GLY A 136 -20.01 -9.93 15.57
C GLY A 136 -19.05 -10.90 14.87
N GLY A 137 -18.22 -10.43 13.92
CA GLY A 137 -17.22 -11.26 13.24
C GLY A 137 -17.83 -12.16 12.15
N ALA A 138 -19.00 -11.80 11.61
CA ALA A 138 -19.72 -12.56 10.59
C ALA A 138 -19.10 -12.47 9.18
N GLY A 139 -17.78 -12.29 9.08
CA GLY A 139 -17.05 -12.02 7.84
C GLY A 139 -17.15 -10.56 7.36
N VAL A 140 -16.95 -10.36 6.06
CA VAL A 140 -16.96 -9.05 5.40
C VAL A 140 -18.06 -8.94 4.34
N GLN A 141 -18.49 -7.72 4.08
CA GLN A 141 -19.33 -7.33 2.96
C GLN A 141 -18.52 -6.49 1.98
N CYS A 142 -18.40 -6.95 0.73
CA CYS A 142 -17.77 -6.19 -0.34
C CYS A 142 -18.72 -5.18 -0.98
N GLY A 143 -18.15 -4.17 -1.62
CA GLY A 143 -18.88 -3.18 -2.42
C GLY A 143 -18.05 -2.65 -3.60
N CYS A 144 -18.70 -1.92 -4.49
CA CYS A 144 -18.11 -1.43 -5.74
C CYS A 144 -18.30 0.08 -5.92
N ALA A 145 -17.42 0.69 -6.71
CA ALA A 145 -17.36 2.13 -6.96
C ALA A 145 -18.37 2.59 -8.04
N ASP A 146 -18.46 3.91 -8.27
CA ASP A 146 -19.41 4.48 -9.23
C ASP A 146 -19.23 3.89 -10.65
N GLY A 147 -20.32 3.37 -11.20
CA GLY A 147 -20.36 2.71 -12.49
C GLY A 147 -19.94 1.23 -12.49
N PHE A 148 -19.67 0.63 -11.32
CA PHE A 148 -19.42 -0.80 -11.16
C PHE A 148 -20.57 -1.49 -10.40
N LYS A 149 -20.76 -2.79 -10.67
CA LYS A 149 -21.67 -3.69 -9.95
C LYS A 149 -20.90 -4.82 -9.29
N LEU A 150 -21.42 -5.33 -8.16
CA LEU A 150 -20.86 -6.51 -7.49
C LEU A 150 -21.27 -7.77 -8.25
N ASP A 151 -20.30 -8.63 -8.55
CA ASP A 151 -20.52 -9.90 -9.24
C ASP A 151 -21.13 -10.96 -8.31
N SER A 152 -21.62 -12.06 -8.90
CA SER A 152 -22.30 -13.13 -8.16
C SER A 152 -21.41 -13.94 -7.20
N ASP A 153 -20.09 -13.70 -7.20
CA ASP A 153 -19.16 -14.25 -6.21
C ASP A 153 -19.11 -13.42 -4.91
N GLY A 154 -19.75 -12.24 -4.89
CA GLY A 154 -19.79 -11.35 -3.75
C GLY A 154 -18.48 -10.62 -3.46
N GLN A 155 -17.48 -10.70 -4.34
CA GLN A 155 -16.14 -10.13 -4.14
C GLN A 155 -15.65 -9.27 -5.32
N ARG A 156 -15.98 -9.65 -6.56
CA ARG A 156 -15.53 -8.93 -7.77
C ARG A 156 -16.48 -7.80 -8.15
N CYS A 157 -15.94 -6.81 -8.84
CA CYS A 157 -16.69 -5.68 -9.37
C CYS A 157 -16.54 -5.61 -10.90
N SER A 158 -17.63 -5.83 -11.63
CA SER A 158 -17.67 -5.66 -13.09
C SER A 158 -18.25 -4.31 -13.49
N GLU A 159 -17.93 -3.84 -14.70
CA GLU A 159 -18.41 -2.55 -15.20
C GLU A 159 -19.91 -2.62 -15.54
N ASP A 160 -20.65 -1.59 -15.15
CA ASP A 160 -22.10 -1.47 -15.39
C ASP A 160 -22.45 -0.33 -16.35
N VAL A 161 -21.66 0.76 -16.32
CA VAL A 161 -21.82 1.91 -17.21
C VAL A 161 -20.64 2.02 -18.19
N LYS A 162 -20.84 2.69 -19.33
CA LYS A 162 -19.81 2.83 -20.37
C LYS A 162 -18.55 3.58 -19.90
N PHE A 163 -18.67 4.49 -18.95
CA PHE A 163 -17.57 5.29 -18.40
C PHE A 163 -17.64 5.30 -16.85
N PRO A 164 -17.22 4.19 -16.21
CA PRO A 164 -17.20 4.08 -14.75
C PRO A 164 -16.04 4.90 -14.18
N CYS A 165 -16.05 5.19 -12.88
CA CYS A 165 -14.99 5.99 -12.29
C CYS A 165 -13.62 5.27 -12.35
N GLY A 166 -12.53 6.05 -12.32
CA GLY A 166 -11.18 5.53 -12.16
C GLY A 166 -10.65 4.65 -13.29
N ARG A 167 -11.28 4.65 -14.48
CA ARG A 167 -10.81 3.90 -15.66
C ARG A 167 -10.16 4.82 -16.72
N GLN A 168 -9.10 4.33 -17.33
CA GLN A 168 -8.39 4.97 -18.45
C GLN A 168 -8.70 4.20 -19.75
N GLN A 169 -9.67 4.66 -20.53
CA GLN A 169 -10.10 3.93 -21.75
C GLN A 169 -9.21 4.24 -22.97
N MET A 170 -7.96 3.76 -22.93
CA MET A 170 -6.99 3.92 -24.02
C MET A 170 -7.50 3.38 -25.38
N GLU A 171 -8.18 2.23 -25.39
CA GLU A 171 -8.63 1.58 -26.63
C GLU A 171 -9.63 2.44 -27.43
N ALA A 172 -10.44 3.26 -26.74
CA ALA A 172 -11.44 4.13 -27.38
C ALA A 172 -10.82 5.32 -28.13
N LEU A 173 -9.55 5.67 -27.85
CA LEU A 173 -8.83 6.76 -28.52
C LEU A 173 -8.01 6.26 -29.72
N PHE A 174 -7.68 4.97 -29.78
CA PHE A 174 -6.90 4.36 -30.86
C PHE A 174 -7.75 3.38 -31.67
N GLY A 175 -8.74 3.93 -32.38
CA GLY A 175 -9.61 3.21 -33.33
C GLY A 175 -8.89 2.71 -34.59
N GLY A 176 -7.85 1.89 -34.44
CA GLY A 176 -7.04 1.32 -35.51
C GLY A 176 -6.23 0.14 -34.98
N ARG A 177 -6.24 -0.99 -35.70
CA ARG A 177 -5.69 -2.28 -35.24
C ARG A 177 -4.19 -2.19 -34.91
N SER A 178 -3.84 -2.31 -33.64
CA SER A 178 -2.53 -2.81 -33.20
C SER A 178 -2.66 -4.28 -32.82
N LEU A 179 -1.68 -5.11 -33.20
CA LEU A 179 -1.56 -6.51 -32.75
C LEU A 179 -0.61 -6.66 -31.55
N LEU A 180 -0.18 -5.54 -30.96
CA LEU A 180 0.56 -5.51 -29.70
C LEU A 180 -0.37 -5.02 -28.58
N SER A 181 -0.56 -5.88 -27.58
CA SER A 181 -1.45 -5.66 -26.45
C SER A 181 -0.83 -4.72 -25.40
N PRO A 182 -1.53 -3.71 -24.85
CA PRO A 182 -0.88 -2.59 -24.13
C PRO A 182 -0.24 -2.87 -22.75
N TRP A 183 -0.09 -4.12 -22.30
CA TRP A 183 0.23 -4.43 -20.89
C TRP A 183 1.70 -4.27 -20.47
N GLU A 184 2.64 -3.97 -21.38
CA GLU A 184 4.08 -3.91 -21.07
C GLU A 184 4.65 -2.50 -20.78
N LEU A 185 3.81 -1.48 -20.54
CA LEU A 185 4.27 -0.06 -20.48
C LEU A 185 3.85 0.78 -19.27
N ASP A 186 3.13 0.21 -18.30
CA ASP A 186 2.74 0.89 -17.07
C ASP A 186 2.72 -0.09 -15.86
N ASN A 187 3.87 -0.71 -15.54
CA ASN A 187 4.08 -1.51 -14.33
C ASN A 187 4.05 -0.64 -13.05
N VAL A 188 2.84 -0.20 -12.69
CA VAL A 188 2.47 0.29 -11.35
C VAL A 188 1.34 -0.60 -10.83
N THR A 189 1.64 -1.90 -10.79
CA THR A 189 0.93 -2.93 -10.05
C THR A 189 1.50 -2.99 -8.63
N MET A 190 0.63 -3.06 -7.63
CA MET A 190 0.98 -3.72 -6.37
C MET A 190 0.92 -5.23 -6.67
N GLU A 191 2.03 -5.75 -7.18
CA GLU A 191 2.09 -7.10 -7.73
C GLU A 191 2.17 -8.17 -6.61
N MET A 192 1.87 -9.41 -6.97
CA MET A 192 1.65 -10.50 -6.01
C MET A 192 2.93 -10.93 -5.28
N ASP A 193 2.81 -11.18 -3.97
CA ASP A 193 3.78 -11.99 -3.22
C ASP A 193 3.91 -13.38 -3.86
N ALA A 194 5.02 -13.62 -4.55
CA ALA A 194 5.42 -14.91 -5.08
C ALA A 194 6.92 -15.11 -4.82
N MET A 195 7.26 -15.61 -3.63
CA MET A 195 8.62 -15.98 -3.27
C MET A 195 9.09 -17.17 -4.12
N LEU A 196 10.26 -17.05 -4.77
CA LEU A 196 10.96 -18.17 -5.44
C LEU A 196 12.47 -17.90 -5.53
N ASP A 197 13.18 -18.38 -4.50
CA ASP A 197 14.61 -18.72 -4.37
C ASP A 197 15.67 -18.11 -5.32
N ASP A 198 16.60 -17.36 -4.72
CA ASP A 198 17.93 -17.05 -5.28
C ASP A 198 18.79 -18.31 -5.46
N ASN A 199 19.36 -18.53 -6.66
CA ASN A 199 20.59 -19.34 -6.81
C ASN A 199 21.33 -19.12 -8.15
N ILE A 200 22.26 -18.14 -8.22
CA ILE A 200 23.26 -18.06 -9.30
C ILE A 200 24.64 -17.77 -8.69
N THR A 201 25.60 -18.66 -8.95
CA THR A 201 27.00 -18.56 -8.49
C THR A 201 27.90 -17.76 -9.44
N GLU A 202 29.02 -17.26 -8.89
CA GLU A 202 30.02 -16.44 -9.59
C GLU A 202 30.71 -17.14 -10.78
N SER A 203 31.24 -16.35 -11.74
CA SER A 203 32.67 -16.43 -12.12
C SER A 203 33.18 -15.28 -13.02
N GLN A 204 34.04 -14.43 -12.44
CA GLN A 204 35.33 -13.92 -12.95
C GLN A 204 35.47 -13.55 -14.46
N VAL A 205 35.62 -12.26 -14.85
CA VAL A 205 36.85 -11.42 -14.77
C VAL A 205 38.05 -12.11 -15.46
N PRO A 206 38.62 -11.54 -16.57
CA PRO A 206 39.62 -10.47 -16.42
C PRO A 206 39.67 -9.35 -17.48
N GLU A 207 40.35 -8.27 -17.09
CA GLU A 207 40.65 -7.05 -17.87
C GLU A 207 41.90 -7.21 -18.77
N LEU A 208 42.08 -6.32 -19.76
CA LEU A 208 43.42 -5.83 -20.14
C LEU A 208 43.40 -4.46 -20.84
N ASN A 209 44.34 -3.59 -20.45
CA ASN A 209 44.69 -2.31 -21.10
C ASN A 209 45.50 -2.56 -22.41
N THR A 210 45.77 -1.65 -23.37
CA THR A 210 45.71 -0.16 -23.51
C THR A 210 45.54 0.12 -25.06
N THR A 211 45.62 1.29 -25.73
CA THR A 211 46.27 2.62 -25.54
C THR A 211 45.64 3.69 -26.46
N GLU A 212 46.04 4.96 -26.31
CA GLU A 212 45.78 6.12 -27.20
C GLU A 212 46.68 6.06 -28.48
N VAL A 213 46.66 6.93 -29.52
CA VAL A 213 46.51 8.41 -29.65
C VAL A 213 46.13 8.80 -31.13
N THR A 214 45.32 9.87 -31.35
CA THR A 214 45.00 10.74 -32.55
C THR A 214 45.26 10.29 -34.03
N GLU A 215 44.51 10.67 -35.08
CA GLU A 215 44.09 12.03 -35.54
C GLU A 215 42.77 12.05 -36.39
N GLU A 216 42.27 13.26 -36.72
CA GLU A 216 41.09 13.55 -37.56
C GLU A 216 41.45 13.88 -39.06
N PRO A 217 40.55 14.41 -39.93
CA PRO A 217 39.37 13.74 -40.50
C PRO A 217 39.29 13.84 -42.05
N ARG A 218 38.48 13.00 -42.72
CA ARG A 218 37.88 13.31 -44.04
C ARG A 218 36.70 12.41 -44.44
N THR A 219 35.80 12.99 -45.25
CA THR A 219 34.61 12.40 -45.93
C THR A 219 35.00 11.35 -46.99
N VAL A 220 34.14 10.45 -47.52
CA VAL A 220 32.70 10.59 -47.89
C VAL A 220 31.96 9.22 -47.93
N ASN A 221 30.65 9.22 -47.61
CA ASN A 221 29.53 8.32 -47.99
C ASN A 221 29.68 6.79 -48.27
N ALA A 222 28.71 6.06 -47.69
CA ALA A 222 27.88 4.97 -48.28
C ALA A 222 28.04 3.51 -47.79
N THR A 223 27.04 3.07 -47.02
CA THR A 223 26.43 1.71 -47.00
C THR A 223 27.32 0.46 -46.89
N SER A 224 27.42 -0.09 -45.68
CA SER A 224 26.52 -1.19 -45.26
C SER A 224 26.44 -1.24 -43.73
N GLY A 225 25.50 -2.00 -43.17
CA GLY A 225 25.18 -1.95 -41.74
C GLY A 225 25.96 -2.95 -40.87
N ASN A 226 26.03 -2.66 -39.57
CA ASN A 226 25.78 -3.67 -38.54
C ASN A 226 25.18 -3.05 -37.28
N GLN A 227 24.71 -3.89 -36.36
CA GLN A 227 24.07 -3.49 -35.10
C GLN A 227 25.09 -3.07 -34.03
N THR A 228 24.78 -2.01 -33.29
CA THR A 228 25.33 -1.73 -31.95
C THR A 228 24.27 -1.00 -31.13
N ALA A 229 24.20 -1.30 -29.84
CA ALA A 229 23.26 -0.65 -28.94
C ALA A 229 23.65 0.81 -28.66
N PRO A 230 22.70 1.74 -28.48
CA PRO A 230 22.96 2.96 -27.75
C PRO A 230 23.33 2.58 -26.32
N GLY A 231 24.50 3.01 -25.84
CA GLY A 231 24.81 2.95 -24.41
C GLY A 231 23.86 3.85 -23.63
N GLU A 232 23.68 3.58 -22.34
CA GLU A 232 22.85 4.42 -21.46
C GLU A 232 23.47 5.81 -21.31
N ASP A 233 22.97 6.77 -22.10
CA ASP A 233 23.10 8.19 -21.79
C ASP A 233 22.29 8.47 -20.52
N ILE A 234 22.95 8.36 -19.37
CA ILE A 234 22.43 8.76 -18.05
C ILE A 234 22.36 10.29 -18.00
N SER A 235 21.51 10.85 -18.86
CA SER A 235 21.20 12.27 -18.95
C SER A 235 20.42 12.68 -17.70
N PRO A 236 20.97 13.55 -16.85
CA PRO A 236 20.38 13.81 -15.54
C PRO A 236 19.18 14.76 -15.63
N ARG A 237 18.40 14.77 -14.53
CA ARG A 237 17.57 15.92 -14.09
C ARG A 237 16.28 16.19 -14.88
N VAL A 238 15.27 15.36 -14.66
CA VAL A 238 13.86 15.75 -14.87
C VAL A 238 13.30 16.35 -13.59
N VAL A 239 13.04 17.66 -13.58
CA VAL A 239 12.17 18.30 -12.58
C VAL A 239 10.78 18.47 -13.22
N GLY A 240 9.72 18.16 -12.47
CA GLY A 240 8.33 18.24 -12.94
C GLY A 240 7.82 17.05 -13.78
N GLY A 241 8.33 15.83 -13.55
CA GLY A 241 7.74 14.59 -14.08
C GLY A 241 7.80 14.39 -15.60
N LEU A 242 7.14 13.32 -16.08
CA LEU A 242 7.02 12.96 -17.50
C LEU A 242 5.86 13.71 -18.17
N LEU A 243 5.81 13.71 -19.50
CA LEU A 243 4.58 14.10 -20.21
C LEU A 243 3.53 13.01 -20.07
N GLU A 244 2.28 13.40 -19.83
CA GLU A 244 1.14 12.48 -19.84
C GLU A 244 0.69 12.18 -21.30
N ARG A 245 -0.11 11.14 -21.50
CA ARG A 245 -0.79 10.81 -22.75
C ARG A 245 -2.14 11.56 -22.83
N ARG A 246 -2.64 11.86 -24.03
CA ARG A 246 -3.99 12.43 -24.22
C ARG A 246 -5.03 11.44 -23.67
N GLY A 247 -5.91 11.91 -22.77
CA GLY A 247 -6.85 11.04 -22.04
C GLY A 247 -6.20 10.11 -20.99
N GLY A 248 -4.91 10.28 -20.68
CA GLY A 248 -4.20 9.45 -19.69
C GLY A 248 -4.67 9.69 -18.26
N SER A 249 -5.11 10.90 -17.93
CA SER A 249 -5.71 11.24 -16.63
C SER A 249 -7.04 11.97 -16.85
N PRO A 250 -8.12 11.25 -17.20
CA PRO A 250 -9.39 11.83 -17.67
C PRO A 250 -10.23 12.49 -16.56
N TRP A 251 -9.78 12.39 -15.31
CA TRP A 251 -10.32 13.09 -14.14
C TRP A 251 -9.62 14.44 -13.89
N GLN A 252 -8.55 14.75 -14.62
CA GLN A 252 -7.83 16.01 -14.43
C GLN A 252 -8.70 17.20 -14.83
N VAL A 253 -8.74 18.18 -13.94
CA VAL A 253 -9.40 19.48 -14.15
C VAL A 253 -8.35 20.59 -14.07
N LEU A 254 -8.53 21.64 -14.87
CA LEU A 254 -7.80 22.91 -14.76
C LEU A 254 -8.80 24.02 -14.41
N ILE A 255 -8.46 24.86 -13.44
CA ILE A 255 -9.32 25.91 -12.90
C ILE A 255 -8.82 27.27 -13.40
N HIS A 256 -9.71 28.05 -14.00
CA HIS A 256 -9.41 29.33 -14.63
C HIS A 256 -10.07 30.50 -13.91
N ARG A 257 -9.35 31.64 -13.86
CA ARG A 257 -9.94 32.95 -13.56
C ARG A 257 -10.65 33.51 -14.79
N HIS A 258 -11.32 34.64 -14.63
CA HIS A 258 -12.05 35.32 -15.70
C HIS A 258 -11.17 35.84 -16.87
N ASP A 259 -9.86 36.07 -16.64
CA ASP A 259 -8.88 36.42 -17.68
C ASP A 259 -8.42 35.20 -18.52
N GLY A 260 -8.94 34.00 -18.22
CA GLY A 260 -8.56 32.74 -18.83
C GLY A 260 -7.28 32.11 -18.27
N PHE A 261 -6.63 32.72 -17.27
CA PHE A 261 -5.44 32.16 -16.64
C PHE A 261 -5.80 30.93 -15.80
N GLY A 262 -5.40 29.75 -16.28
CA GLY A 262 -5.55 28.48 -15.57
C GLY A 262 -4.48 28.33 -14.47
N PHE A 263 -4.88 28.43 -13.20
CA PHE A 263 -4.00 28.70 -12.06
C PHE A 263 -3.86 27.53 -11.06
N CYS A 264 -4.92 26.74 -10.86
CA CYS A 264 -4.93 25.55 -10.01
C CYS A 264 -5.47 24.33 -10.78
N GLY A 265 -5.14 23.13 -10.30
CA GLY A 265 -5.75 21.88 -10.71
C GLY A 265 -7.01 21.53 -9.89
N GLY A 266 -7.70 20.50 -10.35
CA GLY A 266 -8.79 19.84 -9.62
C GLY A 266 -8.93 18.39 -10.06
N THR A 267 -9.75 17.62 -9.34
CA THR A 267 -10.11 16.25 -9.70
C THR A 267 -11.62 16.13 -9.87
N LEU A 268 -12.07 15.67 -11.04
CA LEU A 268 -13.46 15.31 -11.29
C LEU A 268 -13.83 14.06 -10.50
N VAL A 269 -14.88 14.11 -9.67
CA VAL A 269 -15.32 13.00 -8.80
C VAL A 269 -16.77 12.55 -9.02
N SER A 270 -17.58 13.36 -9.71
CA SER A 270 -18.80 12.90 -10.36
C SER A 270 -18.90 13.53 -11.76
N ASP A 271 -20.05 13.45 -12.42
CA ASP A 271 -20.38 14.29 -13.57
C ASP A 271 -20.44 15.80 -13.26
N ARG A 272 -20.75 16.22 -12.01
CA ARG A 272 -21.06 17.61 -11.65
C ARG A 272 -20.20 18.19 -10.53
N TRP A 273 -19.37 17.35 -9.90
CA TRP A 273 -18.55 17.68 -8.73
C TRP A 273 -17.05 17.54 -8.99
N VAL A 274 -16.29 18.57 -8.60
CA VAL A 274 -14.82 18.60 -8.65
C VAL A 274 -14.26 18.87 -7.24
N VAL A 275 -13.26 18.10 -6.84
CA VAL A 275 -12.45 18.32 -5.62
C VAL A 275 -11.23 19.16 -5.98
N SER A 276 -10.86 20.13 -5.14
CA SER A 276 -9.61 20.92 -5.26
C SER A 276 -9.13 21.38 -3.88
N ALA A 277 -8.04 22.14 -3.82
CA ALA A 277 -7.47 22.72 -2.59
C ALA A 277 -8.18 24.03 -2.23
N ALA A 278 -8.41 24.30 -0.95
CA ALA A 278 -9.09 25.50 -0.48
C ALA A 278 -8.29 26.78 -0.78
N HIS A 279 -6.96 26.75 -0.68
CA HIS A 279 -6.12 27.93 -0.87
C HIS A 279 -6.23 28.55 -2.28
N CYS A 280 -6.57 27.75 -3.29
CA CYS A 280 -6.84 28.20 -4.65
C CYS A 280 -7.96 29.26 -4.70
N PHE A 281 -8.96 29.15 -3.82
CA PHE A 281 -10.15 30.02 -3.82
C PHE A 281 -10.00 31.28 -2.96
N THR A 282 -8.75 31.62 -2.62
CA THR A 282 -8.36 33.01 -2.30
C THR A 282 -8.44 33.91 -3.54
N GLU A 283 -8.39 33.32 -4.74
CA GLU A 283 -8.62 33.99 -6.02
C GLU A 283 -10.01 33.64 -6.61
N MET A 284 -10.58 34.52 -7.43
CA MET A 284 -11.86 34.26 -8.11
C MET A 284 -11.69 33.28 -9.27
N ALA A 285 -12.15 32.04 -9.07
CA ALA A 285 -12.37 31.08 -10.14
C ALA A 285 -13.68 31.40 -10.90
N ASP A 286 -13.69 31.19 -12.22
CA ASP A 286 -14.82 31.48 -13.11
C ASP A 286 -15.29 30.24 -13.88
N TYR A 287 -14.36 29.42 -14.36
CA TYR A 287 -14.66 28.18 -15.09
C TYR A 287 -13.57 27.13 -14.95
N VAL A 288 -13.87 25.91 -15.41
CA VAL A 288 -12.93 24.80 -15.52
C VAL A 288 -12.82 24.29 -16.96
N THR A 289 -11.65 23.73 -17.32
CA THR A 289 -11.50 22.82 -18.47
C THR A 289 -11.27 21.39 -17.98
N ILE A 290 -11.85 20.44 -18.72
CA ILE A 290 -11.82 18.99 -18.41
C ILE A 290 -11.52 18.26 -19.72
N GLY A 291 -10.58 17.32 -19.71
CA GLY A 291 -10.08 16.67 -20.93
C GLY A 291 -9.06 17.50 -21.74
N ASP A 292 -8.67 18.67 -21.21
CA ASP A 292 -7.54 19.49 -21.64
C ASP A 292 -6.23 18.68 -21.59
N TYR A 293 -5.35 18.90 -22.57
CA TYR A 293 -3.97 18.44 -22.53
C TYR A 293 -2.99 19.58 -22.82
N ASP A 294 -3.26 20.41 -23.83
CA ASP A 294 -2.50 21.61 -24.21
C ASP A 294 -3.20 22.91 -23.79
N LYS A 295 -2.71 23.55 -22.70
CA LYS A 295 -3.20 24.83 -22.14
C LYS A 295 -3.20 26.05 -23.09
N LYS A 296 -2.87 25.86 -24.38
CA LYS A 296 -2.89 26.89 -25.44
C LYS A 296 -3.75 26.54 -26.65
N ARG A 297 -4.36 25.34 -26.70
CA ARG A 297 -5.14 24.88 -27.86
C ARG A 297 -6.25 23.92 -27.40
N PRO A 298 -7.53 24.25 -27.63
CA PRO A 298 -8.63 23.37 -27.26
C PRO A 298 -8.47 21.98 -27.86
N ASP A 299 -8.55 20.96 -27.01
CA ASP A 299 -8.30 19.57 -27.38
C ASP A 299 -9.57 18.77 -27.71
N PRO A 300 -9.49 17.69 -28.52
CA PRO A 300 -10.66 16.93 -28.92
C PRO A 300 -11.36 16.27 -27.71
N GLY A 301 -12.59 16.70 -27.43
CA GLY A 301 -13.37 16.25 -26.27
C GLY A 301 -13.17 17.08 -25.01
N GLU A 302 -12.40 18.17 -25.07
CA GLU A 302 -12.30 19.16 -24.00
C GLU A 302 -13.66 19.81 -23.71
N GLN A 303 -13.98 19.98 -22.43
CA GLN A 303 -15.24 20.57 -21.97
C GLN A 303 -14.95 21.78 -21.08
N VAL A 304 -15.44 22.94 -21.49
CA VAL A 304 -15.35 24.22 -20.75
C VAL A 304 -16.65 24.43 -19.98
N ILE A 305 -16.60 24.44 -18.66
CA ILE A 305 -17.80 24.50 -17.80
C ILE A 305 -17.66 25.59 -16.73
N LYS A 306 -18.68 26.45 -16.60
CA LYS A 306 -18.75 27.47 -15.54
C LYS A 306 -18.92 26.83 -14.17
N ILE A 307 -18.23 27.40 -13.18
CA ILE A 307 -18.44 27.06 -11.77
C ILE A 307 -19.73 27.74 -11.32
N GLN A 308 -20.63 27.00 -10.66
CA GLN A 308 -21.86 27.52 -10.08
C GLN A 308 -21.66 27.92 -8.62
N GLU A 309 -20.92 27.11 -7.85
CA GLU A 309 -20.64 27.34 -6.44
C GLU A 309 -19.25 26.82 -6.05
N VAL A 310 -18.60 27.49 -5.11
CA VAL A 310 -17.33 27.10 -4.48
C VAL A 310 -17.58 26.87 -3.00
N ILE A 311 -17.36 25.66 -2.51
CA ILE A 311 -17.62 25.26 -1.13
C ILE A 311 -16.29 24.91 -0.46
N ILE A 312 -15.71 25.89 0.24
CA ILE A 312 -14.49 25.72 1.04
C ILE A 312 -14.82 24.97 2.33
N HIS A 313 -13.93 24.07 2.76
CA HIS A 313 -14.10 23.36 4.03
C HIS A 313 -14.11 24.33 5.24
N PRO A 314 -15.08 24.23 6.17
CA PRO A 314 -15.28 25.24 7.23
C PRO A 314 -14.14 25.34 8.25
N TYR A 315 -13.25 24.34 8.30
CA TYR A 315 -12.06 24.34 9.15
C TYR A 315 -10.74 24.58 8.37
N PHE A 316 -10.80 25.05 7.12
CA PHE A 316 -9.59 25.43 6.38
C PHE A 316 -8.81 26.54 7.09
N HIS A 317 -7.53 26.30 7.39
CA HIS A 317 -6.67 27.25 8.09
C HIS A 317 -5.50 27.71 7.21
N SER A 318 -5.64 28.91 6.63
CA SER A 318 -4.78 29.44 5.57
C SER A 318 -3.30 29.67 5.91
N PHE A 319 -2.88 29.55 7.18
CA PHE A 319 -1.48 29.66 7.59
C PHE A 319 -0.78 28.30 7.72
N THR A 320 -1.52 27.23 8.07
CA THR A 320 -0.98 25.87 8.20
C THR A 320 -1.39 24.95 7.05
N PHE A 321 -2.32 25.40 6.20
CA PHE A 321 -2.99 24.58 5.18
C PHE A 321 -3.68 23.34 5.75
N ASP A 322 -4.03 23.35 7.06
CA ASP A 322 -4.87 22.29 7.61
C ASP A 322 -6.29 22.40 7.05
N SER A 323 -6.89 21.26 6.75
CA SER A 323 -8.13 21.16 5.96
C SER A 323 -8.14 21.95 4.64
N ASP A 324 -7.02 21.95 3.91
CA ASP A 324 -6.92 22.52 2.57
C ASP A 324 -7.65 21.67 1.52
N ILE A 325 -8.98 21.78 1.52
CA ILE A 325 -9.91 21.12 0.60
C ILE A 325 -11.14 21.99 0.32
N ALA A 326 -11.58 22.00 -0.93
CA ALA A 326 -12.83 22.63 -1.38
C ALA A 326 -13.52 21.76 -2.45
N LEU A 327 -14.83 21.95 -2.59
CA LEU A 327 -15.66 21.37 -3.64
C LEU A 327 -16.15 22.44 -4.60
N LEU A 328 -16.19 22.12 -5.89
CA LEU A 328 -16.81 22.94 -6.92
C LEU A 328 -18.06 22.26 -7.45
N TYR A 329 -19.16 23.00 -7.46
CA TYR A 329 -20.38 22.60 -8.15
C TYR A 329 -20.38 23.16 -9.56
N LEU A 330 -20.52 22.30 -10.57
CA LEU A 330 -20.49 22.70 -11.97
C LEU A 330 -21.89 23.09 -12.47
N ALA A 331 -22.00 24.21 -13.18
CA ALA A 331 -23.27 24.73 -13.69
C ALA A 331 -23.97 23.79 -14.69
N LYS A 332 -23.22 22.84 -15.27
CA LYS A 332 -23.70 21.77 -16.15
C LYS A 332 -22.93 20.48 -15.84
N PRO A 333 -23.55 19.29 -15.94
CA PRO A 333 -22.83 18.04 -15.83
C PRO A 333 -21.90 17.82 -17.04
N VAL A 334 -20.78 17.17 -16.78
CA VAL A 334 -19.79 16.70 -17.75
C VAL A 334 -20.36 15.53 -18.54
N VAL A 335 -20.24 15.60 -19.86
CA VAL A 335 -20.51 14.45 -20.73
C VAL A 335 -19.34 13.47 -20.60
N ARG A 336 -19.55 12.34 -19.93
CA ARG A 336 -18.48 11.35 -19.73
C ARG A 336 -17.94 10.83 -21.07
N SER A 337 -16.62 10.73 -21.18
CA SER A 337 -15.88 10.37 -22.39
C SER A 337 -14.51 9.76 -22.05
N PRO A 338 -13.76 9.21 -23.04
CA PRO A 338 -12.39 8.72 -22.81
C PRO A 338 -11.39 9.78 -22.33
N THR A 339 -11.71 11.08 -22.47
CA THR A 339 -10.89 12.21 -21.96
C THR A 339 -11.51 12.89 -20.74
N ALA A 340 -12.76 12.58 -20.38
CA ALA A 340 -13.49 13.20 -19.28
C ALA A 340 -14.28 12.12 -18.49
N THR A 341 -13.67 11.56 -17.45
CA THR A 341 -14.23 10.48 -16.62
C THR A 341 -13.75 10.66 -15.17
N PRO A 342 -14.62 10.63 -14.15
CA PRO A 342 -14.24 10.93 -12.77
C PRO A 342 -13.25 9.91 -12.18
N ALA A 343 -12.43 10.33 -11.22
CA ALA A 343 -11.68 9.43 -10.36
C ALA A 343 -12.62 8.79 -9.33
N CYS A 344 -12.36 7.56 -8.91
CA CYS A 344 -13.17 6.96 -7.85
C CYS A 344 -12.86 7.58 -6.49
N LEU A 345 -13.90 7.93 -5.72
CA LEU A 345 -13.76 8.20 -4.30
C LEU A 345 -13.64 6.86 -3.54
N PRO A 346 -12.60 6.64 -2.72
CA PRO A 346 -12.51 5.45 -1.89
C PRO A 346 -13.55 5.47 -0.76
N ASP A 347 -13.66 4.37 -0.01
CA ASP A 347 -14.20 4.39 1.35
C ASP A 347 -13.08 4.71 2.37
N ILE A 348 -13.44 4.85 3.64
CA ILE A 348 -12.51 5.22 4.73
C ILE A 348 -11.46 4.11 4.99
N HIS A 349 -11.80 2.84 4.72
CA HIS A 349 -10.88 1.72 4.90
C HIS A 349 -9.88 1.65 3.75
N LEU A 350 -10.37 1.59 2.51
CA LEU A 350 -9.55 1.57 1.31
C LEU A 350 -8.65 2.82 1.23
N SER A 351 -9.15 4.01 1.61
CA SER A 351 -8.32 5.23 1.64
C SER A 351 -7.16 5.16 2.63
N ARG A 352 -7.25 4.36 3.69
CA ARG A 352 -6.14 4.12 4.64
C ARG A 352 -5.21 3.03 4.12
N TYR A 353 -5.76 1.97 3.53
CA TYR A 353 -4.99 0.89 2.91
C TYR A 353 -4.11 1.39 1.75
N LEU A 354 -4.66 2.24 0.87
CA LEU A 354 -3.93 2.82 -0.27
C LEU A 354 -2.88 3.87 0.14
N LEU A 355 -3.00 4.47 1.32
CA LEU A 355 -2.02 5.42 1.88
C LEU A 355 -1.10 4.78 2.95
N GLN A 356 -0.83 3.48 2.83
CA GLN A 356 0.29 2.83 3.53
C GLN A 356 1.63 3.27 2.90
N GLU A 357 2.69 3.16 3.69
CA GLU A 357 4.07 3.48 3.27
C GLU A 357 4.50 2.69 2.03
N GLY A 358 5.30 3.29 1.15
CA GLY A 358 5.84 2.65 -0.04
C GLY A 358 4.84 2.49 -1.20
N ASN A 359 3.54 2.47 -0.93
CA ASN A 359 2.50 2.54 -1.97
C ASN A 359 2.71 3.76 -2.86
N ARG A 360 2.52 3.59 -4.17
CA ARG A 360 2.86 4.62 -5.17
C ARG A 360 1.61 5.26 -5.73
N GLY A 361 1.47 6.57 -5.53
CA GLY A 361 0.43 7.39 -6.16
C GLY A 361 0.97 8.14 -7.37
N MET A 362 0.07 8.49 -8.29
CA MET A 362 0.34 9.37 -9.42
C MET A 362 -0.24 10.76 -9.13
N VAL A 363 0.58 11.79 -9.36
CA VAL A 363 0.16 13.19 -9.37
C VAL A 363 0.19 13.69 -10.82
N THR A 364 -0.84 14.45 -11.19
CA THR A 364 -0.97 15.05 -12.53
C THR A 364 -1.30 16.53 -12.46
N GLY A 365 -0.83 17.28 -13.47
CA GLY A 365 -1.01 18.73 -13.54
C GLY A 365 -0.11 19.44 -14.55
N TRP A 366 -0.16 20.77 -14.52
CA TRP A 366 0.58 21.66 -15.42
C TRP A 366 1.47 22.65 -14.67
N GLY A 367 1.87 22.33 -13.45
CA GLY A 367 2.70 23.17 -12.60
C GLY A 367 4.06 23.51 -13.21
N ALA A 368 4.77 24.41 -12.53
CA ALA A 368 6.08 24.86 -12.98
C ALA A 368 7.10 23.71 -12.92
N THR A 369 7.75 23.41 -14.04
CA THR A 369 8.75 22.31 -14.11
C THR A 369 10.06 22.63 -13.39
N LYS A 370 10.14 23.76 -12.67
CA LYS A 370 11.20 24.20 -11.76
C LYS A 370 10.57 25.14 -10.73
N TYR A 371 11.11 25.21 -9.52
CA TYR A 371 10.73 26.26 -8.55
C TYR A 371 10.87 27.66 -9.18
N LEU A 372 9.83 28.50 -9.04
CA LEU A 372 9.68 29.80 -9.72
C LEU A 372 9.78 29.75 -11.27
N GLY A 373 9.62 28.57 -11.86
CA GLY A 373 9.57 28.37 -13.31
C GLY A 373 8.23 28.76 -13.93
N ARG A 374 8.12 28.56 -15.25
CA ARG A 374 6.84 28.71 -15.97
C ARG A 374 6.07 27.40 -15.91
N SER A 375 4.75 27.48 -15.76
CA SER A 375 3.82 26.35 -15.87
C SER A 375 4.06 25.54 -17.15
N SER A 376 3.90 24.22 -17.10
CA SER A 376 3.92 23.39 -18.30
C SER A 376 2.82 23.83 -19.28
N ARG A 377 3.09 23.66 -20.59
CA ARG A 377 2.06 23.78 -21.63
C ARG A 377 1.20 22.53 -21.71
N PHE A 378 1.85 21.37 -21.63
CA PHE A 378 1.24 20.05 -21.78
C PHE A 378 1.08 19.38 -20.42
N LEU A 379 0.04 18.58 -20.24
CA LEU A 379 -0.20 17.84 -18.99
C LEU A 379 0.99 16.93 -18.67
N ARG A 380 1.41 16.94 -17.40
CA ARG A 380 2.53 16.16 -16.89
C ARG A 380 2.05 15.18 -15.83
N LYS A 381 2.80 14.10 -15.64
CA LYS A 381 2.57 13.11 -14.59
C LYS A 381 3.85 12.73 -13.85
N VAL A 382 3.70 12.39 -12.58
CA VAL A 382 4.78 11.90 -11.71
C VAL A 382 4.25 10.83 -10.77
N THR A 383 5.03 9.77 -10.54
CA THR A 383 4.68 8.69 -9.62
C THR A 383 5.56 8.77 -8.38
N LEU A 384 4.95 8.95 -7.20
CA LEU A 384 5.62 9.22 -5.93
C LEU A 384 5.20 8.17 -4.87
N PRO A 385 6.12 7.64 -4.04
CA PRO A 385 5.78 6.77 -2.94
C PRO A 385 5.22 7.59 -1.77
N VAL A 386 4.28 7.02 -1.03
CA VAL A 386 3.81 7.55 0.27
C VAL A 386 4.90 7.31 1.32
N VAL A 387 5.16 8.33 2.13
CA VAL A 387 6.27 8.40 3.10
C VAL A 387 5.74 8.27 4.53
N MET A 388 6.53 7.71 5.45
CA MET A 388 6.16 7.70 6.88
C MET A 388 5.94 9.12 7.42
N TYR A 389 5.01 9.25 8.37
CA TYR A 389 4.81 10.50 9.10
C TYR A 389 6.09 10.97 9.80
N GLN A 390 6.87 10.05 10.38
CA GLN A 390 8.11 10.36 11.10
C GLN A 390 9.18 10.97 10.19
N ASP A 391 9.43 10.37 9.01
CA ASP A 391 10.38 10.91 8.04
C ASP A 391 9.92 12.26 7.48
N CYS A 392 8.61 12.44 7.24
CA CYS A 392 8.12 13.72 6.77
C CYS A 392 8.34 14.84 7.79
N ILE A 393 7.95 14.67 9.05
CA ILE A 393 8.18 15.70 10.08
C ILE A 393 9.66 15.94 10.34
N ALA A 394 10.54 14.95 10.14
CA ALA A 394 11.98 15.12 10.22
C ALA A 394 12.55 16.02 9.10
N THR A 395 11.83 16.20 7.99
CA THR A 395 12.25 17.08 6.89
C THR A 395 11.74 18.52 6.99
N THR A 396 10.79 18.88 7.85
CA THR A 396 10.15 20.22 7.85
C THR A 396 10.06 20.87 9.23
N GLU A 397 10.10 22.21 9.25
CA GLU A 397 9.80 23.01 10.44
C GLU A 397 8.30 23.34 10.57
N GLN A 398 7.48 22.99 9.58
CA GLN A 398 6.03 23.23 9.58
C GLN A 398 5.27 22.06 10.21
N VAL A 399 4.10 22.35 10.79
CA VAL A 399 3.26 21.34 11.46
C VAL A 399 2.49 20.52 10.43
N ILE A 400 2.93 19.29 10.19
CA ILE A 400 2.12 18.26 9.51
C ILE A 400 1.03 17.76 10.47
N THR A 401 -0.22 17.69 10.01
CA THR A 401 -1.37 17.19 10.80
C THR A 401 -1.80 15.79 10.34
N ASP A 402 -2.62 15.09 11.13
CA ASP A 402 -3.22 13.79 10.72
C ASP A 402 -4.08 13.90 9.44
N ASN A 403 -4.52 15.12 9.12
CA ASN A 403 -5.23 15.49 7.88
C ASN A 403 -4.31 15.60 6.66
N MET A 404 -3.01 15.44 6.83
CA MET A 404 -2.01 15.50 5.77
C MET A 404 -1.29 14.16 5.62
N PHE A 405 -0.65 13.97 4.47
CA PHE A 405 0.40 12.98 4.27
C PHE A 405 1.45 13.55 3.29
N CYS A 406 2.58 12.86 3.19
CA CYS A 406 3.69 13.29 2.36
C CYS A 406 4.06 12.21 1.36
N ALA A 407 4.55 12.62 0.19
CA ALA A 407 5.00 11.70 -0.84
C ALA A 407 6.18 12.27 -1.63
N GLY A 408 7.12 11.41 -2.04
CA GLY A 408 8.25 11.78 -2.88
C GLY A 408 9.57 11.10 -2.52
N TYR A 409 10.68 11.70 -2.95
CA TYR A 409 12.03 11.17 -2.81
C TYR A 409 12.99 12.26 -2.30
N LEU A 410 13.85 11.94 -1.34
CA LEU A 410 14.77 12.92 -0.72
C LEU A 410 15.85 13.43 -1.70
N ASP A 411 16.48 12.51 -2.44
CA ASP A 411 17.66 12.80 -3.27
C ASP A 411 17.33 13.19 -4.71
N VAL A 412 16.14 12.81 -5.19
CA VAL A 412 15.68 13.00 -6.56
C VAL A 412 14.83 14.26 -6.65
N SER A 413 15.18 15.18 -7.54
CA SER A 413 14.45 16.44 -7.73
C SER A 413 13.14 16.26 -8.51
N VAL A 414 12.24 15.43 -8.00
CA VAL A 414 10.98 15.00 -8.64
C VAL A 414 9.84 15.12 -7.62
N ASP A 415 8.95 16.08 -7.85
CA ASP A 415 7.94 16.58 -6.90
C ASP A 415 6.85 17.34 -7.68
N ALA A 416 5.72 17.64 -7.02
CA ALA A 416 4.70 18.58 -7.50
C ALA A 416 5.19 20.05 -7.40
N CYS A 417 4.54 21.00 -8.07
CA CYS A 417 4.94 22.40 -8.00
C CYS A 417 3.78 23.40 -8.12
N SER A 418 4.10 24.69 -8.00
CA SER A 418 3.18 25.82 -8.19
C SER A 418 2.41 25.68 -9.51
N GLY A 419 1.08 25.55 -9.42
CA GLY A 419 0.18 25.28 -10.54
C GLY A 419 -0.29 23.83 -10.67
N ASP A 420 0.23 22.92 -9.84
CA ASP A 420 -0.37 21.58 -9.59
C ASP A 420 -1.32 21.60 -8.37
N SER A 421 -1.29 22.66 -7.55
CA SER A 421 -2.18 22.91 -6.40
C SER A 421 -3.63 22.56 -6.68
N GLY A 422 -4.27 21.78 -5.80
CA GLY A 422 -5.62 21.27 -5.98
C GLY A 422 -5.75 20.06 -6.91
N GLY A 423 -4.68 19.69 -7.62
CA GLY A 423 -4.64 18.51 -8.48
C GLY A 423 -4.69 17.17 -7.72
N PRO A 424 -4.92 16.06 -8.43
CA PRO A 424 -5.05 14.73 -7.86
C PRO A 424 -3.73 14.19 -7.30
N PHE A 425 -3.81 13.49 -6.17
CA PHE A 425 -2.95 12.33 -5.87
C PHE A 425 -3.83 11.08 -5.94
N VAL A 426 -3.68 10.30 -7.01
CA VAL A 426 -4.48 9.09 -7.28
C VAL A 426 -3.64 7.82 -7.14
N VAL A 427 -4.17 6.78 -6.51
CA VAL A 427 -3.53 5.46 -6.38
C VAL A 427 -4.24 4.45 -7.26
N HIS A 428 -3.46 3.66 -8.00
CA HIS A 428 -3.96 2.56 -8.82
C HIS A 428 -4.15 1.31 -7.96
N TYR A 429 -5.38 0.80 -7.91
CA TYR A 429 -5.73 -0.42 -7.17
C TYR A 429 -6.60 -1.33 -8.02
N ARG A 430 -6.12 -2.55 -8.29
CA ARG A 430 -6.86 -3.62 -8.99
C ARG A 430 -7.55 -3.12 -10.29
N GLY A 431 -6.82 -2.35 -11.11
CA GLY A 431 -7.31 -1.79 -12.38
C GLY A 431 -8.11 -0.49 -12.26
N THR A 432 -8.25 0.09 -11.05
CA THR A 432 -9.12 1.25 -10.78
C THR A 432 -8.32 2.35 -10.09
N TRP A 433 -8.44 3.60 -10.55
CA TRP A 433 -7.77 4.76 -9.95
C TRP A 433 -8.66 5.45 -8.93
N PHE A 434 -8.19 5.48 -7.68
CA PHE A 434 -8.86 6.14 -6.55
C PHE A 434 -8.15 7.44 -6.18
N LEU A 435 -8.90 8.53 -5.98
CA LEU A 435 -8.37 9.75 -5.40
C LEU A 435 -8.12 9.52 -3.90
N THR A 436 -6.89 9.68 -3.44
CA THR A 436 -6.53 9.48 -2.02
C THR A 436 -5.92 10.73 -1.39
N GLY A 437 -5.41 11.67 -2.20
CA GLY A 437 -4.98 12.98 -1.74
C GLY A 437 -5.18 14.11 -2.74
N ILE A 438 -4.93 15.33 -2.26
CA ILE A 438 -5.00 16.58 -3.03
C ILE A 438 -3.65 17.28 -2.89
N VAL A 439 -3.07 17.78 -3.98
CA VAL A 439 -1.84 18.60 -3.95
C VAL A 439 -2.10 19.87 -3.14
N SER A 440 -1.40 20.05 -2.01
CA SER A 440 -1.59 21.21 -1.12
C SER A 440 -0.38 22.15 -1.15
N TRP A 441 0.76 21.78 -0.53
CA TRP A 441 1.94 22.64 -0.43
C TRP A 441 3.27 21.87 -0.41
N GLY A 442 4.39 22.58 -0.44
CA GLY A 442 5.74 22.01 -0.29
C GLY A 442 6.81 23.08 -0.09
N GLU A 443 7.89 22.76 0.61
CA GLU A 443 9.00 23.67 0.93
C GLU A 443 9.94 23.93 -0.27
N LYS A 444 9.40 24.60 -1.30
CA LYS A 444 9.95 24.78 -2.66
C LYS A 444 9.92 23.45 -3.44
N CYS A 445 9.32 23.50 -4.62
CA CYS A 445 9.18 22.33 -5.49
C CYS A 445 10.51 21.61 -5.72
N ALA A 446 10.54 20.31 -5.47
CA ALA A 446 11.69 19.42 -5.73
C ALA A 446 12.99 19.87 -5.04
N ALA A 447 12.89 20.49 -3.86
CA ALA A 447 14.05 20.73 -3.00
C ALA A 447 14.60 19.41 -2.46
N ARG A 448 15.93 19.23 -2.54
CA ARG A 448 16.61 18.07 -1.92
C ARG A 448 16.33 18.03 -0.42
N GLY A 449 16.01 16.84 0.09
CA GLY A 449 15.69 16.63 1.50
C GLY A 449 14.34 17.19 1.95
N LYS A 450 13.38 17.35 1.02
CA LYS A 450 11.99 17.75 1.30
C LYS A 450 11.02 16.85 0.52
N TYR A 451 9.78 16.77 0.98
CA TYR A 451 8.67 16.06 0.31
C TYR A 451 7.55 17.04 -0.05
N GLY A 452 6.70 16.66 -1.02
CA GLY A 452 5.42 17.32 -1.25
C GLY A 452 4.39 16.91 -0.18
N VAL A 453 3.52 17.83 0.21
CA VAL A 453 2.49 17.64 1.25
C VAL A 453 1.10 17.68 0.63
N TYR A 454 0.28 16.70 0.99
CA TYR A 454 -1.01 16.40 0.38
C TYR A 454 -2.11 16.32 1.43
N THR A 455 -3.28 16.90 1.14
CA THR A 455 -4.47 16.75 2.00
C THR A 455 -4.96 15.31 1.93
N ARG A 456 -5.08 14.62 3.08
CA ARG A 456 -5.49 13.22 3.21
C ARG A 456 -7.00 13.09 2.99
N LEU A 457 -7.41 12.75 1.76
CA LEU A 457 -8.83 12.73 1.37
C LEU A 457 -9.69 11.84 2.28
N GLY A 458 -9.13 10.73 2.77
CA GLY A 458 -9.78 9.76 3.65
C GLY A 458 -10.43 10.37 4.91
N ASN A 459 -9.90 11.48 5.44
CA ASN A 459 -10.48 12.17 6.61
C ASN A 459 -11.71 13.01 6.24
N TYR A 460 -11.87 13.37 4.96
CA TYR A 460 -12.89 14.28 4.46
C TYR A 460 -14.03 13.58 3.70
N LEU A 461 -13.93 12.26 3.45
CA LEU A 461 -14.90 11.50 2.66
C LEU A 461 -16.36 11.67 3.11
N SER A 462 -16.62 11.75 4.41
CA SER A 462 -17.96 12.04 4.95
C SER A 462 -18.42 13.45 4.56
N TRP A 463 -17.62 14.48 4.83
CA TRP A 463 -17.95 15.86 4.45
C TRP A 463 -18.15 16.03 2.94
N ILE A 464 -17.37 15.32 2.12
CA ILE A 464 -17.53 15.30 0.66
C ILE A 464 -18.92 14.78 0.30
N ARG A 465 -19.28 13.57 0.74
CA ARG A 465 -20.57 12.92 0.45
C ARG A 465 -21.75 13.74 0.98
N ASP A 466 -21.70 14.11 2.27
CA ASP A 466 -22.74 14.92 2.93
C ASP A 466 -22.98 16.24 2.20
N THR A 467 -21.94 16.88 1.65
CA THR A 467 -22.06 18.17 0.94
C THR A 467 -22.58 18.00 -0.48
N MET A 468 -22.13 16.97 -1.20
CA MET A 468 -22.67 16.60 -2.52
C MET A 468 -24.17 16.32 -2.43
N GLU A 469 -24.57 15.39 -1.53
CA GLU A 469 -25.97 14.99 -1.35
C GLU A 469 -26.88 16.17 -0.98
N ARG A 470 -26.46 17.02 -0.04
CA ARG A 470 -27.25 18.21 0.37
C ARG A 470 -27.46 19.20 -0.77
N GLN A 471 -26.44 19.43 -1.61
CA GLN A 471 -26.55 20.42 -2.68
C GLN A 471 -27.28 19.89 -3.92
N ASP A 472 -27.16 18.60 -4.26
CA ASP A 472 -27.99 18.01 -5.32
C ASP A 472 -29.47 17.90 -4.90
N LEU A 473 -29.77 17.73 -3.61
CA LEU A 473 -31.13 17.85 -3.07
C LEU A 473 -31.68 19.30 -3.08
N ASN A 474 -30.82 20.32 -3.07
CA ASN A 474 -31.22 21.71 -3.25
C ASN A 474 -31.44 22.03 -4.74
N GLY A 475 -30.48 21.67 -5.60
CA GLY A 475 -30.52 21.92 -7.05
C GLY A 475 -31.60 21.14 -7.81
N THR A 476 -32.22 20.14 -7.19
CA THR A 476 -33.42 19.45 -7.71
C THR A 476 -34.74 20.03 -7.21
N ARG A 477 -34.71 21.07 -6.36
CA ARG A 477 -35.88 21.80 -5.84
C ARG A 477 -36.01 23.24 -6.38
N SER A 478 -35.03 23.70 -7.16
CA SER A 478 -34.94 25.03 -7.79
C SER A 478 -35.17 24.97 -9.29
#